data_AF-A0A100WSX2-F1
#
_entry.id   AF-A0A100WSX2-F1
#
_cell.length_a   1.000
_cell.length_b   1.000
_cell.length_c   1.000
_cell.angle_alpha   90.00
_cell.angle_beta   90.00
_cell.angle_gamma   90.00
#
_symmetry.space_group_name_H-M   'P 1'
#
loop_
_entity.id
_entity.type
_entity.pdbx_description
1 polymer ?
#
loop_
_entity_poly.entity_id
_entity_poly.type
_entity_poly.pdbx_seq_one_letter_code
_entity_poly.pdbx_strand_id
1 'polypeptide(L)' 'MNESTWTEPPDVEDTPPELLHEVRALLNEFQELDPSAAGYSQTVTPLRVARDAVAAAVATSDPAFIEAQREGAAA' A
#
# COMPACT_ATOMS: atom_id res chain seq x y z
N MET A 1 25.07 -2.60 -20.20
CA MET A 1 24.02 -1.80 -19.53
C MET A 1 22.81 -2.70 -19.44
N ASN A 2 22.40 -3.07 -18.22
CA ASN A 2 21.22 -3.91 -18.02
C ASN A 2 20.07 -2.93 -17.81
N GLU A 3 19.33 -2.65 -18.88
CA GLU A 3 18.10 -1.89 -18.83
C GLU A 3 17.12 -2.67 -17.96
N SER A 4 17.05 -2.31 -16.67
CA SER A 4 15.94 -2.71 -15.83
C SER A 4 14.70 -2.12 -16.50
N THR A 5 13.95 -2.95 -17.20
CA THR A 5 12.56 -2.70 -17.57
C THR A 5 11.78 -2.56 -16.28
N TRP A 6 11.87 -1.37 -15.68
CA TRP A 6 10.93 -0.93 -14.68
C TRP A 6 9.58 -0.95 -15.38
N THR A 7 8.83 -2.02 -15.15
CA THR A 7 7.46 -2.10 -15.63
C THR A 7 6.76 -0.95 -14.94
N GLU A 8 6.27 0.00 -15.75
CA GLU A 8 5.50 1.12 -15.25
C GLU A 8 4.42 0.55 -14.32
N PRO A 9 4.37 0.97 -13.04
CA PRO A 9 3.32 0.51 -12.16
C PRO A 9 1.99 0.88 -12.84
N PRO A 10 1.01 -0.03 -12.86
CA PRO A 10 -0.28 0.24 -13.47
C PRO A 10 -0.83 1.54 -12.90
N ASP A 11 -1.46 2.33 -13.76
CA ASP A 11 -2.11 3.56 -13.32
C ASP A 11 -3.06 3.22 -12.17
N VAL A 12 -3.08 4.05 -11.13
CA VAL A 12 -3.90 3.76 -9.94
C VAL A 12 -5.39 3.69 -10.34
N GLU A 13 -5.76 4.38 -11.43
CA GLU A 13 -7.06 4.32 -12.08
C GLU A 13 -7.37 2.95 -12.73
N ASP A 14 -6.35 2.21 -13.16
CA ASP A 14 -6.48 0.86 -13.76
C ASP A 14 -6.50 -0.25 -12.70
N THR A 15 -6.31 0.08 -11.42
CA THR A 15 -6.41 -0.90 -10.34
C THR A 15 -7.89 -1.06 -9.96
N PRO A 16 -8.51 -2.23 -10.16
CA PRO A 16 -9.89 -2.45 -9.81
C PRO A 16 -10.13 -2.10 -8.33
N PRO A 17 -11.16 -1.32 -7.98
CA PRO A 17 -11.41 -0.91 -6.60
C PRO A 17 -11.60 -2.11 -5.66
N GLU A 18 -12.00 -3.27 -6.19
CA GLU A 18 -12.10 -4.52 -5.46
C GLU A 18 -10.72 -4.99 -4.95
N LEU A 19 -9.66 -4.86 -5.75
CA LEU A 19 -8.30 -5.26 -5.36
C LEU A 19 -7.76 -4.38 -4.22
N LEU A 20 -8.01 -3.08 -4.27
CA LEU A 20 -7.62 -2.17 -3.18
C LEU A 20 -8.41 -2.43 -1.90
N HIS A 21 -9.69 -2.79 -2.03
CA HIS A 21 -10.54 -3.17 -0.90
C HIS A 21 -10.06 -4.48 -0.26
N GLU A 22 -9.76 -5.50 -1.07
CA GLU A 22 -9.25 -6.80 -0.61
C GLU A 22 -7.89 -6.66 0.07
N VAL A 23 -6.98 -5.86 -0.47
CA VAL A 23 -5.67 -5.60 0.17
C VAL A 23 -5.87 -4.89 1.52
N ARG A 24 -6.78 -3.92 1.62
CA ARG A 24 -7.11 -3.27 2.90
C ARG A 24 -7.72 -4.26 3.90
N ALA A 25 -8.63 -5.13 3.46
CA ALA A 25 -9.22 -6.15 4.29
C ALA A 25 -8.15 -7.11 4.84
N LEU A 26 -7.27 -7.60 3.95
CA LEU A 26 -6.15 -8.48 4.32
C LEU A 26 -5.21 -7.81 5.33
N LEU A 27 -4.87 -6.54 5.13
CA LEU A 27 -4.01 -5.79 6.06
C LEU A 27 -4.67 -5.56 7.43
N ASN A 28 -5.98 -5.43 7.49
CA ASN A 28 -6.72 -5.35 8.75
C ASN A 28 -6.75 -6.70 9.45
N GLU A 29 -7.02 -7.79 8.72
CA GLU A 29 -6.99 -9.15 9.27
C GLU A 29 -5.62 -9.49 9.89
N PHE A 30 -4.52 -9.10 9.25
CA PHE A 30 -3.17 -9.29 9.79
C PHE A 30 -2.92 -8.54 11.11
N GLN A 31 -3.59 -7.40 11.34
CA GLN A 31 -3.48 -6.67 12.60
C GLN A 31 -4.22 -7.35 13.74
N GLU A 32 -5.26 -8.13 13.44
CA GLU A 32 -6.06 -8.89 14.40
C GLU A 32 -5.47 -10.28 14.74
N LEU A 33 -4.49 -10.74 13.97
CA LEU A 33 -3.83 -12.03 14.24
C LEU A 33 -3.12 -12.04 15.59
N ASP A 34 -3.24 -13.18 16.28
CA ASP A 34 -2.56 -13.42 17.54
C ASP A 34 -1.02 -13.38 17.34
N PRO A 35 -0.27 -12.58 18.13
CA PRO A 35 1.19 -12.50 18.01
C PRO A 35 1.93 -13.82 18.23
N SER A 36 1.29 -14.80 18.87
CA SER A 36 1.82 -16.16 19.07
C SER A 36 1.60 -17.09 17.88
N ALA A 37 0.85 -16.66 16.86
CA ALA A 37 0.62 -17.45 15.66
C ALA A 37 1.94 -17.71 14.92
N ALA A 38 2.12 -18.95 14.45
CA ALA A 38 3.31 -19.34 13.71
C ALA A 38 3.48 -18.47 12.46
N GLY A 39 4.68 -17.92 12.27
CA GLY A 39 4.97 -17.03 11.14
C GLY A 39 4.45 -15.61 11.27
N TYR A 40 3.73 -15.25 12.35
CA TYR A 40 3.21 -13.89 12.57
C TYR A 40 4.30 -12.83 12.42
N SER A 41 5.43 -12.99 13.12
CA SER A 41 6.53 -12.03 13.06
C SER A 41 7.17 -11.95 11.67
N GLN A 42 7.21 -13.06 10.92
CA GLN A 42 7.78 -13.09 9.56
C GLN A 42 6.90 -12.34 8.56
N THR A 43 5.58 -12.39 8.72
CA THR A 43 4.63 -11.72 7.81
C THR A 43 4.36 -10.27 8.21
N VAL A 44 4.20 -9.97 9.50
CA VAL A 44 3.84 -8.61 9.95
C VAL A 44 5.02 -7.64 9.90
N THR A 45 6.25 -8.11 10.01
CA THR A 45 7.45 -7.24 9.93
C THR A 45 7.58 -6.53 8.58
N PRO A 46 7.60 -7.21 7.42
CA PRO A 46 7.68 -6.53 6.13
C PRO A 46 6.46 -5.64 5.86
N LEU A 47 5.27 -6.01 6.35
CA LEU A 47 4.07 -5.18 6.25
C LEU A 47 4.20 -3.87 7.02
N ARG A 48 4.76 -3.89 8.23
CA ARG A 48 5.05 -2.68 9.01
C ARG A 48 6.05 -1.79 8.29
N VAL A 49 7.12 -2.36 7.74
CA VAL A 49 8.12 -1.62 6.97
C VAL A 49 7.48 -0.95 5.74
N ALA A 50 6.64 -1.67 5.00
CA ALA A 50 5.93 -1.11 3.85
C ALA A 50 4.99 0.04 4.27
N ARG A 51 4.22 -0.13 5.35
CA ARG A 51 3.36 0.91 5.90
C ARG A 51 4.14 2.15 6.29
N ASP A 52 5.26 1.99 6.99
CA ASP A 52 6.07 3.11 7.47
C ASP A 52 6.73 3.85 6.28
N ALA A 53 7.13 3.13 5.23
CA ALA A 53 7.62 3.73 3.98
C ALA A 53 6.54 4.54 3.24
N VAL A 54 5.30 4.01 3.17
CA VAL A 54 4.16 4.74 2.60
C VAL A 54 3.84 5.98 3.43
N ALA A 55 3.83 5.87 4.76
CA ALA A 55 3.60 7.01 5.64
C ALA A 55 4.66 8.11 5.46
N ALA A 56 5.93 7.73 5.31
CA ALA A 56 7.01 8.67 5.01
C ALA A 56 6.80 9.34 3.64
N ALA A 57 6.47 8.58 2.60
CA ALA A 57 6.19 9.12 1.27
C ALA A 57 5.03 10.14 1.28
N VAL A 58 3.94 9.82 1.98
CA VAL A 58 2.80 10.73 2.16
C VAL A 58 3.22 11.98 2.94
N ALA A 59 4.00 11.84 4.00
CA ALA A 59 4.49 12.98 4.78
C ALA A 59 5.41 13.92 3.98
N THR A 60 6.14 13.38 2.99
CA THR A 60 6.97 14.18 2.08
C THR A 60 6.24 14.69 0.84
N SER A 61 5.01 14.24 0.60
CA SER A 61 4.21 14.63 -0.55
C SER A 61 3.56 16.00 -0.34
N ASP A 62 3.31 16.72 -1.43
CA ASP A 62 2.54 17.97 -1.38
C ASP A 62 1.09 17.66 -0.96
N PRO A 63 0.54 18.29 0.09
CA PRO A 63 -0.85 18.11 0.50
C PRO A 63 -1.86 18.34 -0.63
N ALA A 64 -1.62 19.33 -1.51
CA ALA A 64 -2.50 19.62 -2.64
C ALA A 64 -2.47 18.50 -3.70
N PHE A 65 -1.31 17.86 -3.88
CA PHE A 65 -1.18 16.69 -4.74
C PHE A 65 -1.96 15.49 -4.18
N ILE A 66 -1.84 15.23 -2.87
CA ILE A 66 -2.59 14.15 -2.20
C ILE A 66 -4.11 14.39 -2.26
N GLU A 67 -4.54 15.64 -2.10
CA GLU A 67 -5.95 16.02 -2.15
C GLU A 67 -6.54 15.89 -3.56
N ALA A 68 -5.80 16.33 -4.59
CA ALA A 68 -6.19 16.13 -5.99
C ALA A 68 -6.35 14.65 -6.35
N GLN A 69 -5.46 13.77 -5.85
CA GLN A 69 -5.58 12.32 -6.06
C GLN A 69 -6.80 11.71 -5.34
N ARG A 70 -7.21 12.27 -4.19
CA ARG A 70 -8.43 11.81 -3.49
C ARG A 70 -9.71 12.24 -4.20
N GLU A 71 -9.76 13.45 -4.75
CA GLU A 71 -10.90 13.92 -5.53
C GLU A 71 -11.02 13.16 -6.86
N GLY A 72 -9.90 12.89 -7.55
CA GLY A 72 -9.89 12.09 -8.77
C GLY A 72 -10.39 10.66 -8.57
N ALA A 73 -10.05 10.02 -7.44
CA ALA A 73 -10.52 8.67 -7.11
C ALA A 73 -11.99 8.58 -6.67
N ALA A 74 -12.67 9.72 -6.44
CA ALA A 74 -14.06 9.79 -5.99
C ALA A 74 -15.05 10.23 -7.10
N ALA A 75 -14.55 10.59 -8.28
CA ALA A 75 -15.32 11.00 -9.46
C ALA A 75 -15.58 9.80 -10.39
#